data_AF-A0A258LCV6-F1
#
_entry.id   AF-A0A258LCV6-F1
#
_cell.length_a   1.000
_cell.length_b   1.000
_cell.length_c   1.000
_cell.angle_alpha   90.00
_cell.angle_beta   90.00
_cell.angle_gamma   90.00
#
_symmetry.space_group_name_H-M   'P 1'
#
loop_
_entity.id
_entity.type
_entity.pdbx_description
1 polymer ?
#
loop_
_entity_poly.entity_id
_entity_poly.type
_entity_poly.pdbx_seq_one_letter_code
_entity_poly.pdbx_strand_id
1 'polypeptide(L)'
;GVTAVDEAKRAPEKAWAVNFQGTLNVGTAILRHAPQCRMILISSGECYGASFKTGEALDETALLVPLNLYAATKAAAEMALGAMTSDGLRLLRLRPFNHTGPGQREAFVVPAFAGQIARIEAGLTAPQIKVGALTPERDFLDVRDVCAAYVLALQKFDVLPNNSVFNIASGLAVRIGDVLETLLEQARCPIGIVTDPARLRRVEIACAIGDATLARRVLGWAPQYELGATLLSVLEAARRVVHGASS
;
A
#
# COMPACT_ATOMS: atom_id res chain seq x y z
N GLY A 1 6.59 4.84 -10.09
CA GLY A 1 6.80 5.50 -8.79
C GLY A 1 7.79 4.70 -7.97
N VAL A 2 8.47 5.31 -7.01
CA VAL A 2 9.19 4.57 -5.96
C VAL A 2 8.17 4.27 -4.86
N THR A 3 7.89 3.00 -4.61
CA THR A 3 6.72 2.58 -3.79
C THR A 3 7.08 1.87 -2.48
N ALA A 4 8.32 1.37 -2.35
CA ALA A 4 8.77 0.67 -1.16
C ALA A 4 9.64 1.58 -0.30
N VAL A 5 9.43 1.56 1.03
CA VAL A 5 10.18 2.38 1.99
C VAL A 5 11.69 2.16 1.88
N ASP A 6 12.12 0.91 1.70
CA ASP A 6 13.56 0.59 1.61
C ASP A 6 14.19 0.95 0.27
N GLU A 7 13.39 1.00 -0.79
CA GLU A 7 13.84 1.48 -2.09
C GLU A 7 14.07 3.00 -2.01
N ALA A 8 13.14 3.73 -1.40
CA ALA A 8 13.27 5.17 -1.18
C ALA A 8 14.48 5.51 -0.31
N LYS A 9 14.71 4.77 0.79
CA LYS A 9 15.89 4.98 1.66
C LYS A 9 17.22 4.77 0.92
N ARG A 10 17.30 3.79 0.01
CA ARG A 10 18.52 3.51 -0.76
C ARG A 10 18.79 4.53 -1.87
N ALA A 11 17.75 5.16 -2.40
CA ALA A 11 17.87 6.13 -3.49
C ALA A 11 16.98 7.36 -3.22
N PRO A 12 17.36 8.21 -2.25
CA PRO A 12 16.50 9.28 -1.75
C PRO A 12 16.18 10.33 -2.81
N GLU A 13 17.19 10.76 -3.57
CA GLU A 13 17.03 11.73 -4.66
C GLU A 13 16.09 11.21 -5.74
N LYS A 14 16.21 9.92 -6.08
CA LYS A 14 15.31 9.25 -7.04
C LYS A 14 13.88 9.23 -6.51
N ALA A 15 13.68 8.97 -5.22
CA ALA A 15 12.34 8.98 -4.62
C ALA A 15 11.68 10.36 -4.74
N TRP A 16 12.41 11.43 -4.44
CA TRP A 16 11.93 12.81 -4.63
C TRP A 16 11.68 13.15 -6.10
N ALA A 17 12.65 12.87 -6.97
CA ALA A 17 12.53 13.15 -8.41
C ALA A 17 11.31 12.44 -9.02
N VAL A 18 11.04 11.20 -8.62
CA VAL A 18 9.94 10.42 -9.19
C VAL A 18 8.60 10.74 -8.52
N ASN A 19 8.52 10.65 -7.19
CA ASN A 19 7.23 10.73 -6.49
C ASN A 19 6.73 12.16 -6.32
N PHE A 20 7.65 13.12 -6.15
CA PHE A 20 7.31 14.53 -5.98
C PHE A 20 7.44 15.28 -7.30
N GLN A 21 8.65 15.40 -7.85
CA GLN A 21 8.89 16.24 -9.03
C GLN A 21 8.14 15.71 -10.26
N GLY A 22 8.16 14.40 -10.50
CA GLY A 22 7.41 13.78 -11.59
C GLY A 22 5.91 14.04 -11.50
N THR A 23 5.34 13.95 -10.30
CA THR A 23 3.92 14.24 -10.03
C THR A 23 3.57 15.71 -10.28
N LEU A 24 4.43 16.63 -9.82
CA LEU A 24 4.31 18.07 -10.07
C LEU A 24 4.37 18.42 -11.56
N ASN A 25 5.27 17.76 -12.30
CA ASN A 25 5.40 17.97 -13.74
C ASN A 25 4.10 17.57 -14.47
N VAL A 26 3.48 16.45 -14.08
CA VAL A 26 2.18 16.02 -14.65
C VAL A 26 1.08 17.03 -14.34
N GLY A 27 0.94 17.45 -13.08
CA GLY A 27 -0.06 18.46 -12.70
C GLY A 27 0.13 19.79 -13.43
N THR A 28 1.38 20.22 -13.60
CA THR A 28 1.73 21.45 -14.31
C THR A 28 1.41 21.34 -15.80
N ALA A 29 1.72 20.21 -16.41
CA ALA A 29 1.39 19.95 -17.81
C ALA A 29 -0.12 19.93 -18.04
N ILE A 30 -0.88 19.31 -17.14
CA ILE A 30 -2.35 19.33 -17.17
C ILE A 30 -2.87 20.76 -17.14
N LEU A 31 -2.44 21.58 -16.17
CA LEU A 31 -2.89 22.97 -16.08
C LEU A 31 -2.61 23.77 -17.35
N ARG A 32 -1.43 23.62 -17.94
CA ARG A 32 -1.01 24.41 -19.10
C ARG A 32 -1.63 23.96 -20.41
N HIS A 33 -1.82 22.65 -20.59
CA HIS A 33 -2.12 22.09 -21.91
C HIS A 33 -3.47 21.37 -21.99
N ALA A 34 -4.02 20.95 -20.84
CA ALA A 34 -5.28 20.21 -20.79
C ALA A 34 -6.04 20.50 -19.49
N PRO A 35 -6.44 21.75 -19.19
CA PRO A 35 -7.04 22.13 -17.90
C PRO A 35 -8.35 21.39 -17.58
N GLN A 36 -9.00 20.82 -18.58
CA GLN A 36 -10.20 19.98 -18.41
C GLN A 36 -9.88 18.53 -18.00
N CYS A 37 -8.61 18.11 -18.06
CA CYS A 37 -8.20 16.75 -17.71
C CYS A 37 -8.44 16.48 -16.22
N ARG A 38 -9.04 15.32 -15.93
CA ARG A 38 -9.25 14.82 -14.58
C ARG A 38 -7.95 14.18 -14.09
N MET A 39 -7.45 14.57 -12.92
CA MET A 39 -6.28 13.96 -12.31
C MET A 39 -6.69 13.21 -11.04
N ILE A 40 -6.28 11.95 -10.93
CA ILE A 40 -6.30 11.23 -9.66
C ILE A 40 -4.86 11.05 -9.18
N LEU A 41 -4.55 11.62 -8.01
CA LEU A 41 -3.30 11.36 -7.32
C LEU A 41 -3.46 10.14 -6.42
N ILE A 42 -2.63 9.13 -6.66
CA ILE A 42 -2.47 8.00 -5.74
C ILE A 42 -1.36 8.34 -4.74
N SER A 43 -1.78 8.76 -3.56
CA SER A 43 -0.95 9.01 -2.38
C SER A 43 -0.71 7.71 -1.60
N SER A 44 -0.70 7.74 -0.28
CA SER A 44 -0.46 6.57 0.56
C SER A 44 -0.99 6.78 1.98
N GLY A 45 -1.57 5.73 2.60
CA GLY A 45 -1.91 5.76 4.04
C GLY A 45 -0.68 5.99 4.94
N GLU A 46 0.51 5.57 4.48
CA GLU A 46 1.81 5.87 5.12
C GLU A 46 2.06 7.37 5.36
N CYS A 47 1.40 8.28 4.62
CA CYS A 47 1.54 9.72 4.81
C CYS A 47 1.09 10.20 6.19
N TYR A 48 0.16 9.49 6.85
CA TYR A 48 -0.27 9.83 8.22
C TYR A 48 0.87 9.68 9.24
N GLY A 49 1.74 8.68 9.05
CA GLY A 49 2.93 8.43 9.88
C GLY A 49 2.65 8.50 11.38
N ALA A 50 3.21 9.50 12.08
CA ALA A 50 3.13 9.61 13.53
C ALA A 50 1.69 9.78 14.06
N SER A 51 0.74 10.21 13.24
CA SER A 51 -0.67 10.30 13.63
C SER A 51 -1.26 8.94 14.04
N PHE A 52 -0.72 7.83 13.55
CA PHE A 52 -1.15 6.49 13.97
C PHE A 52 -0.83 6.18 15.45
N LYS A 53 0.00 6.99 16.12
CA LYS A 53 0.33 6.82 17.54
C LYS A 53 -0.85 7.11 18.47
N THR A 54 -1.94 7.69 17.97
CA THR A 54 -3.21 7.79 18.73
C THR A 54 -3.80 6.41 19.03
N GLY A 55 -3.50 5.41 18.20
CA GLY A 55 -4.08 4.06 18.29
C GLY A 55 -5.47 3.94 17.65
N GLU A 56 -6.02 5.03 17.12
CA GLU A 56 -7.33 5.05 16.47
C GLU A 56 -7.20 4.83 14.96
N ALA A 57 -8.28 4.34 14.34
CA ALA A 57 -8.38 4.34 12.88
C ALA A 57 -8.45 5.77 12.37
N LEU A 58 -7.56 6.14 11.44
CA LEU A 58 -7.44 7.51 10.98
C LEU A 58 -8.34 7.77 9.77
N ASP A 59 -9.17 8.80 9.85
CA ASP A 59 -9.92 9.34 8.72
C ASP A 59 -9.09 10.36 7.91
N GLU A 60 -9.68 10.98 6.88
CA GLU A 60 -8.99 11.93 6.02
C GLU A 60 -8.64 13.27 6.68
N THR A 61 -9.19 13.56 7.87
CA THR A 61 -8.92 14.77 8.66
C THR A 61 -7.65 14.67 9.49
N ALA A 62 -7.14 13.46 9.71
CA ALA A 62 -5.91 13.24 10.44
C ALA A 62 -4.69 13.91 9.78
N LEU A 63 -3.77 14.39 10.61
CA LEU A 63 -2.57 15.09 10.15
C LEU A 63 -1.63 14.15 9.38
N LEU A 64 -0.99 14.67 8.34
CA LEU A 64 0.09 13.97 7.66
C LEU A 64 1.41 14.24 8.39
N VAL A 65 1.90 13.26 9.15
CA VAL A 65 3.15 13.36 9.92
C VAL A 65 4.10 12.23 9.48
N PRO A 66 4.61 12.25 8.23
CA PRO A 66 5.34 11.14 7.65
C PRO A 66 6.61 10.81 8.45
N LEU A 67 6.81 9.52 8.74
CA LEU A 67 7.98 9.01 9.50
C LEU A 67 9.06 8.38 8.62
N ASN A 68 8.86 8.37 7.30
CA ASN A 68 9.83 7.83 6.36
C ASN A 68 9.86 8.64 5.07
N LEU A 69 10.96 8.51 4.33
CA LEU A 69 11.20 9.28 3.11
C LEU A 69 10.14 9.05 2.03
N TYR A 70 9.70 7.80 1.84
CA TYR A 70 8.64 7.48 0.88
C TYR A 70 7.36 8.26 1.22
N ALA A 71 6.90 8.16 2.46
CA ALA A 71 5.73 8.87 2.96
C ALA A 71 5.86 10.40 2.82
N ALA A 72 7.05 10.94 3.10
CA ALA A 72 7.34 12.36 2.94
C ALA A 72 7.23 12.83 1.49
N THR A 73 7.77 12.07 0.54
CA THR A 73 7.68 12.40 -0.91
C THR A 73 6.23 12.41 -1.40
N LYS A 74 5.41 11.46 -0.91
CA LYS A 74 3.98 11.36 -1.23
C LYS A 74 3.18 12.50 -0.61
N ALA A 75 3.41 12.80 0.67
CA ALA A 75 2.74 13.88 1.38
C ALA A 75 3.07 15.25 0.76
N ALA A 76 4.34 15.49 0.39
CA ALA A 76 4.75 16.71 -0.30
C ALA A 76 4.05 16.87 -1.66
N ALA A 77 3.95 15.79 -2.44
CA ALA A 77 3.26 15.82 -3.73
C ALA A 77 1.77 16.10 -3.56
N GLU A 78 1.17 15.55 -2.50
CA GLU A 78 -0.23 15.74 -2.16
C GLU A 78 -0.54 17.19 -1.78
N MET A 79 0.33 17.83 -1.00
CA MET A 79 0.22 19.24 -0.63
C MET A 79 0.39 20.14 -1.86
N ALA A 80 1.43 19.89 -2.66
CA ALA A 80 1.74 20.69 -3.84
C ALA A 80 0.62 20.67 -4.89
N LEU A 81 0.14 19.49 -5.27
CA LEU A 81 -0.99 19.38 -6.20
C LEU A 81 -2.30 19.90 -5.59
N GLY A 82 -2.49 19.72 -4.28
CA GLY A 82 -3.65 20.28 -3.58
C GLY A 82 -3.71 21.81 -3.70
N ALA A 83 -2.57 22.49 -3.59
CA ALA A 83 -2.48 23.94 -3.79
C ALA A 83 -2.84 24.33 -5.23
N MET A 84 -2.38 23.58 -6.23
CA MET A 84 -2.66 23.83 -7.65
C MET A 84 -4.15 23.76 -8.02
N THR A 85 -5.01 23.25 -7.14
CA THR A 85 -6.47 23.28 -7.37
C THR A 85 -7.05 24.69 -7.32
N SER A 86 -6.41 25.65 -6.64
CA SER A 86 -6.76 27.08 -6.73
C SER A 86 -6.51 27.64 -8.13
N ASP A 87 -5.59 27.04 -8.87
CA ASP A 87 -5.20 27.44 -10.23
C ASP A 87 -6.00 26.67 -11.30
N GLY A 88 -7.03 25.92 -10.89
CA GLY A 88 -7.94 25.20 -11.77
C GLY A 88 -7.62 23.72 -11.98
N LEU A 89 -6.64 23.15 -11.26
CA LEU A 89 -6.33 21.72 -11.38
C LEU A 89 -7.53 20.90 -10.88
N ARG A 90 -8.04 20.02 -11.75
CA ARG A 90 -9.11 19.08 -11.42
C ARG A 90 -8.49 17.84 -10.79
N LEU A 91 -8.60 17.70 -9.48
CA LEU A 91 -7.85 16.73 -8.69
C LEU A 91 -8.75 15.95 -7.72
N LEU A 92 -8.58 14.63 -7.68
CA LEU A 92 -8.93 13.80 -6.52
C LEU A 92 -7.68 13.14 -5.95
N ARG A 93 -7.69 12.85 -4.64
CA ARG A 93 -6.57 12.23 -3.93
C ARG A 93 -7.04 10.98 -3.23
N LEU A 94 -6.35 9.86 -3.47
CA LEU A 94 -6.66 8.59 -2.82
C LEU A 94 -5.45 8.14 -2.00
N ARG A 95 -5.69 7.75 -0.75
CA ARG A 95 -4.69 7.25 0.20
C ARG A 95 -4.94 5.76 0.44
N PRO A 96 -4.46 4.88 -0.45
CA PRO A 96 -4.55 3.45 -0.23
C PRO A 96 -3.68 3.02 0.95
N PHE A 97 -4.24 2.14 1.78
CA PHE A 97 -3.51 1.41 2.81
C PHE A 97 -2.81 0.18 2.18
N ASN A 98 -2.26 -0.73 2.99
CA ASN A 98 -1.52 -1.85 2.43
C ASN A 98 -2.45 -2.66 1.55
N HIS A 99 -1.98 -3.00 0.35
CA HIS A 99 -2.71 -3.86 -0.55
C HIS A 99 -1.76 -4.85 -1.19
N THR A 100 -2.29 -6.02 -1.48
CA THR A 100 -1.53 -7.13 -2.04
C THR A 100 -2.36 -7.88 -3.05
N GLY A 101 -1.69 -8.67 -3.88
CA GLY A 101 -2.32 -9.49 -4.90
C GLY A 101 -1.27 -10.17 -5.78
N PRO A 102 -1.70 -11.14 -6.61
CA PRO A 102 -0.83 -11.83 -7.54
C PRO A 102 0.03 -10.86 -8.37
N GLY A 103 1.35 -11.11 -8.44
CA GLY A 103 2.29 -10.30 -9.22
C GLY A 103 2.94 -9.14 -8.46
N GLN A 104 2.61 -8.91 -7.17
CA GLN A 104 3.33 -7.94 -6.35
C GLN A 104 4.78 -8.39 -6.09
N ARG A 105 5.72 -7.44 -6.11
CA ARG A 105 7.16 -7.71 -5.87
C ARG A 105 7.41 -8.15 -4.43
N GLU A 106 8.39 -9.03 -4.21
CA GLU A 106 8.83 -9.49 -2.88
C GLU A 106 9.48 -8.40 -1.99
N ALA A 107 9.46 -7.14 -2.42
CA ALA A 107 9.83 -6.00 -1.56
C ALA A 107 8.80 -5.71 -0.46
N PHE A 108 7.62 -6.33 -0.51
CA PHE A 108 6.53 -6.18 0.45
C PHE A 108 6.34 -7.47 1.26
N VAL A 109 5.78 -7.34 2.47
CA VAL A 109 5.75 -8.43 3.47
C VAL A 109 5.01 -9.69 2.99
N VAL A 110 3.81 -9.55 2.43
CA VAL A 110 2.99 -10.67 1.95
C VAL A 110 3.69 -11.44 0.81
N PRO A 111 4.09 -10.81 -0.31
CA PRO A 111 4.79 -11.53 -1.37
C PRO A 111 6.16 -12.06 -0.93
N ALA A 112 6.84 -11.40 0.02
CA ALA A 112 8.10 -11.92 0.58
C ALA A 112 7.90 -13.21 1.40
N PHE A 113 6.80 -13.33 2.15
CA PHE A 113 6.45 -14.56 2.85
C PHE A 113 6.03 -15.65 1.86
N ALA A 114 5.11 -15.34 0.96
CA ALA A 114 4.64 -16.26 -0.06
C ALA A 114 5.77 -16.81 -0.95
N GLY A 115 6.71 -15.95 -1.37
CA GLY A 115 7.88 -16.36 -2.15
C GLY A 115 8.81 -17.31 -1.39
N GLN A 116 9.06 -17.05 -0.10
CA GLN A 116 9.85 -17.95 0.73
C GLN A 116 9.17 -19.31 0.89
N ILE A 117 7.87 -19.33 1.21
CA ILE A 117 7.09 -20.57 1.34
C ILE A 117 7.14 -21.37 0.03
N ALA A 118 6.90 -20.72 -1.12
CA ALA A 118 6.94 -21.38 -2.42
C ALA A 118 8.33 -22.00 -2.73
N ARG A 119 9.44 -21.33 -2.38
CA ARG A 119 10.79 -21.88 -2.55
C ARG A 119 11.09 -23.04 -1.62
N ILE A 120 10.57 -23.00 -0.40
CA ILE A 120 10.68 -24.10 0.58
C ILE A 120 9.91 -25.33 0.10
N GLU A 121 8.67 -25.16 -0.35
CA GLU A 121 7.85 -26.25 -0.88
C GLU A 121 8.47 -26.91 -2.12
N ALA A 122 9.21 -26.14 -2.92
CA ALA A 122 9.95 -26.63 -4.08
C ALA A 122 11.31 -27.27 -3.72
N GLY A 123 11.69 -27.32 -2.44
CA GLY A 123 12.97 -27.88 -1.99
C GLY A 123 14.19 -27.02 -2.35
N LEU A 124 13.99 -25.77 -2.78
CA LEU A 124 15.07 -24.87 -3.20
C LEU A 124 15.80 -24.22 -2.02
N THR A 125 15.17 -24.21 -0.84
CA THR A 125 15.72 -23.66 0.39
C THR A 125 15.35 -24.53 1.58
N ALA A 126 16.15 -24.48 2.66
CA ALA A 126 15.84 -25.18 3.91
C ALA A 126 14.43 -24.81 4.43
N PRO A 127 13.73 -25.71 5.15
CA PRO A 127 12.35 -25.52 5.60
C PRO A 127 12.22 -24.55 6.79
N GLN A 128 12.79 -23.36 6.61
CA GLN A 128 12.83 -22.27 7.59
C GLN A 128 12.52 -20.96 6.88
N ILE A 129 11.45 -20.28 7.31
CA ILE A 129 11.12 -18.94 6.82
C ILE A 129 11.82 -17.88 7.67
N LYS A 130 12.44 -16.90 7.00
CA LYS A 130 13.14 -15.78 7.64
C LYS A 130 12.21 -14.58 7.74
N VAL A 131 12.00 -14.10 8.96
CA VAL A 131 11.01 -13.06 9.27
C VAL A 131 11.61 -11.89 10.04
N GLY A 132 10.98 -10.71 9.90
CA GLY A 132 11.28 -9.52 10.71
C GLY A 132 10.33 -9.42 11.92
N ALA A 133 9.95 -8.19 12.29
CA ALA A 133 8.99 -7.97 13.36
C ALA A 133 7.58 -8.43 12.96
N LEU A 134 6.96 -9.26 13.80
CA LEU A 134 5.62 -9.84 13.57
C LEU A 134 4.51 -9.16 14.41
N THR A 135 4.88 -8.36 15.41
CA THR A 135 3.94 -7.69 16.30
C THR A 135 3.18 -6.50 15.70
N PRO A 136 3.68 -5.74 14.70
CA PRO A 136 2.93 -4.59 14.19
C PRO A 136 1.61 -5.02 13.53
N GLU A 137 0.61 -4.15 13.63
CA GLU A 137 -0.70 -4.30 13.01
C GLU A 137 -0.86 -3.34 11.85
N ARG A 138 -1.38 -3.84 10.74
CA ARG A 138 -1.56 -3.09 9.51
C ARG A 138 -2.92 -3.40 8.91
N ASP A 139 -3.49 -2.41 8.24
CA ASP A 139 -4.67 -2.56 7.38
C ASP A 139 -4.25 -3.09 6.01
N PHE A 140 -4.84 -4.23 5.61
CA PHE A 140 -4.59 -4.91 4.35
C PHE A 140 -5.85 -4.99 3.47
N LEU A 141 -5.65 -4.83 2.18
CA LEU A 141 -6.67 -4.95 1.14
C LEU A 141 -6.22 -5.87 0.01
N ASP A 142 -7.19 -6.42 -0.72
CA ASP A 142 -6.94 -6.98 -2.05
C ASP A 142 -6.72 -5.85 -3.06
N VAL A 143 -5.76 -6.02 -3.97
CA VAL A 143 -5.48 -5.06 -5.04
C VAL A 143 -6.71 -4.77 -5.92
N ARG A 144 -7.60 -5.73 -6.11
CA ARG A 144 -8.84 -5.58 -6.89
C ARG A 144 -9.82 -4.63 -6.21
N ASP A 145 -9.91 -4.65 -4.88
CA ASP A 145 -10.72 -3.69 -4.12
C ASP A 145 -10.16 -2.28 -4.28
N VAL A 146 -8.84 -2.13 -4.21
CA VAL A 146 -8.18 -0.83 -4.43
C VAL A 146 -8.43 -0.31 -5.84
N CYS A 147 -8.29 -1.17 -6.86
CA CYS A 147 -8.60 -0.79 -8.25
C CYS A 147 -10.07 -0.42 -8.43
N ALA A 148 -11.01 -1.12 -7.79
CA ALA A 148 -12.42 -0.79 -7.83
C ALA A 148 -12.69 0.61 -7.25
N ALA A 149 -12.03 0.98 -6.15
CA ALA A 149 -12.11 2.34 -5.59
C ALA A 149 -11.65 3.40 -6.61
N TYR A 150 -10.57 3.14 -7.34
CA TYR A 150 -10.02 4.09 -8.31
C TYR A 150 -10.98 4.30 -9.48
N VAL A 151 -11.58 3.21 -9.98
CA VAL A 151 -12.59 3.26 -11.05
C VAL A 151 -13.83 4.04 -10.58
N LEU A 152 -14.33 3.77 -9.38
CA LEU A 152 -15.48 4.48 -8.81
C LEU A 152 -15.20 5.97 -8.63
N ALA A 153 -13.99 6.34 -8.16
CA ALA A 153 -13.57 7.72 -8.05
C ALA A 153 -13.51 8.42 -9.41
N LEU A 154 -13.02 7.75 -10.47
CA LEU A 154 -13.03 8.28 -11.84
C LEU A 154 -14.45 8.46 -12.39
N GLN A 155 -15.33 7.49 -12.16
CA GLN A 155 -16.72 7.55 -12.62
C GLN A 155 -17.51 8.68 -11.95
N LYS A 156 -17.26 8.92 -10.67
CA LYS A 156 -17.92 9.97 -9.89
C LYS A 156 -17.18 11.31 -9.92
N PHE A 157 -16.07 11.41 -10.64
CA PHE A 157 -15.13 12.53 -10.54
C PHE A 157 -15.81 13.90 -10.63
N ASP A 158 -16.71 14.08 -11.60
CA ASP A 158 -17.33 15.40 -11.87
C ASP A 158 -18.42 15.79 -10.86
N VAL A 159 -18.95 14.82 -10.09
CA VAL A 159 -19.97 15.08 -9.07
C VAL A 159 -19.39 15.21 -7.66
N LEU A 160 -18.09 14.91 -7.51
CA LEU A 160 -17.37 15.04 -6.26
C LEU A 160 -16.82 16.47 -6.11
N PRO A 161 -16.74 17.01 -4.88
CA PRO A 161 -16.02 18.25 -4.65
C PRO A 161 -14.57 18.13 -5.16
N ASN A 162 -14.10 19.13 -5.90
CA ASN A 162 -12.70 19.15 -6.34
C ASN A 162 -11.77 19.10 -5.12
N ASN A 163 -10.61 18.48 -5.29
CA ASN A 163 -9.61 18.28 -4.24
C ASN A 163 -10.02 17.33 -3.10
N SER A 164 -11.12 16.58 -3.25
CA SER A 164 -11.54 15.57 -2.26
C SER A 164 -10.46 14.51 -2.04
N VAL A 165 -10.36 14.03 -0.80
CA VAL A 165 -9.43 13.00 -0.36
C VAL A 165 -10.24 11.79 0.08
N PHE A 166 -9.77 10.58 -0.25
CA PHE A 166 -10.38 9.33 0.21
C PHE A 166 -9.33 8.34 0.71
N ASN A 167 -9.52 7.84 1.93
CA ASN A 167 -8.84 6.66 2.43
C ASN A 167 -9.42 5.42 1.75
N ILE A 168 -8.54 4.59 1.20
CA ILE A 168 -8.91 3.28 0.67
C ILE A 168 -8.32 2.25 1.64
N ALA A 169 -9.14 1.83 2.59
CA ALA A 169 -8.75 1.05 3.76
C ALA A 169 -9.82 0.00 4.08
N SER A 170 -9.43 -1.12 4.67
CA SER A 170 -10.39 -2.13 5.16
C SER A 170 -11.04 -1.68 6.49
N GLY A 171 -10.30 -0.95 7.31
CA GLY A 171 -10.67 -0.61 8.69
C GLY A 171 -10.32 -1.71 9.70
N LEU A 172 -9.58 -2.74 9.29
CA LEU A 172 -9.24 -3.88 10.14
C LEU A 172 -7.76 -3.86 10.55
N ALA A 173 -7.51 -4.12 11.84
CA ALA A 173 -6.17 -4.34 12.36
C ALA A 173 -5.77 -5.80 12.11
N VAL A 174 -4.69 -6.05 11.35
CA VAL A 174 -4.17 -7.39 11.17
C VAL A 174 -2.70 -7.43 11.54
N ARG A 175 -2.32 -8.29 12.49
CA ARG A 175 -0.91 -8.44 12.89
C ARG A 175 -0.13 -9.10 11.76
N ILE A 176 1.12 -8.68 11.57
CA ILE A 176 2.01 -9.32 10.59
C ILE A 176 2.21 -10.81 10.91
N GLY A 177 2.18 -11.20 12.19
CA GLY A 177 2.18 -12.59 12.63
C GLY A 177 0.99 -13.39 12.10
N ASP A 178 -0.22 -12.86 12.24
CA ASP A 178 -1.45 -13.55 11.81
C ASP A 178 -1.49 -13.73 10.28
N VAL A 179 -0.93 -12.78 9.52
CA VAL A 179 -0.72 -12.91 8.07
C VAL A 179 0.22 -14.07 7.73
N LEU A 180 1.32 -14.19 8.47
CA LEU A 180 2.28 -15.27 8.31
C LEU A 180 1.65 -16.63 8.65
N GLU A 181 0.96 -16.71 9.79
CA GLU A 181 0.27 -17.93 10.25
C GLU A 181 -0.75 -18.40 9.20
N THR A 182 -1.58 -17.49 8.68
CA THR A 182 -2.55 -17.80 7.60
C THR A 182 -1.85 -18.38 6.36
N LEU A 183 -0.69 -17.84 5.97
CA LEU A 183 0.07 -18.36 4.84
C LEU A 183 0.71 -19.73 5.13
N LEU A 184 1.15 -19.96 6.37
CA LEU A 184 1.73 -21.24 6.80
C LEU A 184 0.68 -22.35 6.90
N GLU A 185 -0.54 -22.03 7.32
CA GLU A 185 -1.68 -22.96 7.28
C GLU A 185 -2.01 -23.41 5.85
N GLN A 186 -1.72 -22.57 4.86
CA GLN A 186 -1.89 -22.87 3.44
C GLN A 186 -0.66 -23.53 2.79
N ALA A 187 0.42 -23.74 3.55
CA ALA A 187 1.63 -24.39 3.06
C ALA A 187 1.47 -25.91 2.95
N ARG A 188 2.24 -26.52 2.05
CA ARG A 188 2.18 -27.96 1.74
C ARG A 188 3.11 -28.82 2.60
N CYS A 189 3.95 -28.19 3.41
CA CYS A 189 4.87 -28.86 4.31
C CYS A 189 5.07 -28.05 5.60
N PRO A 190 5.51 -28.67 6.70
CA PRO A 190 5.90 -27.94 7.90
C PRO A 190 7.07 -26.99 7.61
N ILE A 191 6.98 -25.76 8.12
CA ILE A 191 8.02 -24.73 7.95
C ILE A 191 8.32 -24.11 9.31
N GLY A 192 9.58 -24.14 9.73
CA GLY A 192 10.02 -23.47 10.96
C GLY A 192 10.13 -21.96 10.77
N ILE A 193 9.88 -21.18 11.82
CA ILE A 193 10.03 -19.72 11.80
C ILE A 193 11.37 -19.34 12.41
N VAL A 194 12.15 -18.52 11.71
CA VAL A 194 13.43 -17.99 12.20
C VAL A 194 13.44 -16.47 12.09
N THR A 195 13.65 -15.79 13.21
CA THR A 195 13.85 -14.34 13.22
C THR A 195 15.19 -13.99 12.60
N ASP A 196 15.17 -13.12 11.60
CA ASP A 196 16.38 -12.60 10.94
C ASP A 196 16.68 -11.19 11.47
N PRO A 197 17.77 -11.00 12.24
CA PRO A 197 18.14 -9.70 12.78
C PRO A 197 18.30 -8.61 11.71
N ALA A 198 18.69 -8.97 10.48
CA ALA A 198 18.82 -8.01 9.37
C ALA A 198 17.45 -7.50 8.86
N ARG A 199 16.36 -8.21 9.19
CA ARG A 199 14.98 -7.83 8.85
C ARG A 199 14.26 -7.12 9.99
N LEU A 200 14.83 -7.11 11.19
CA LEU A 200 14.28 -6.36 12.31
C LEU A 200 14.37 -4.87 12.04
N ARG A 201 13.25 -4.18 12.22
CA ARG A 201 13.16 -2.73 12.15
C ARG A 201 12.60 -2.22 13.45
N ARG A 202 13.01 -1.01 13.82
CA ARG A 202 12.37 -0.29 14.92
C ARG A 202 10.90 -0.11 14.57
N VAL A 203 10.02 -0.66 15.39
CA VAL A 203 8.58 -0.48 15.26
C VAL A 203 8.22 0.88 15.85
N GLU A 204 8.14 1.90 15.01
CA GLU A 204 7.74 3.24 15.45
C GLU A 204 6.21 3.40 15.48
N ILE A 205 5.51 2.61 14.67
CA ILE A 205 4.04 2.56 14.59
C ILE A 205 3.59 1.12 14.86
N ALA A 206 2.98 0.93 16.03
CA ALA A 206 2.45 -0.35 16.46
C ALA A 206 1.26 -0.77 15.60
N CYS A 207 0.27 0.11 15.44
CA CYS A 207 -0.95 -0.14 14.69
C CYS A 207 -1.19 0.97 13.65
N ALA A 208 -1.52 0.62 12.40
CA ALA A 208 -1.82 1.58 11.35
C ALA A 208 -3.06 1.15 10.56
N ILE A 209 -4.20 1.77 10.88
CA ILE A 209 -5.53 1.45 10.32
C ILE A 209 -6.18 2.72 9.77
N GLY A 210 -6.88 2.59 8.64
CA GLY A 210 -7.62 3.70 8.05
C GLY A 210 -9.11 3.58 8.27
N ASP A 211 -9.77 4.71 8.52
CA ASP A 211 -11.21 4.81 8.36
C ASP A 211 -11.53 5.19 6.91
N ALA A 212 -12.27 4.31 6.22
CA ALA A 212 -12.75 4.51 4.86
C ALA A 212 -14.25 4.87 4.78
N THR A 213 -14.83 5.38 5.87
CA THR A 213 -16.27 5.74 5.95
C THR A 213 -16.66 6.75 4.88
N LEU A 214 -15.78 7.72 4.57
CA LEU A 214 -16.04 8.68 3.51
C LEU A 214 -16.11 8.00 2.13
N ALA A 215 -15.15 7.12 1.81
CA ALA A 215 -15.16 6.35 0.56
C ALA A 215 -16.42 5.46 0.45
N ARG A 216 -16.80 4.77 1.53
CA ARG A 216 -18.04 3.98 1.60
C ARG A 216 -19.27 4.81 1.27
N ARG A 217 -19.44 5.94 1.96
CA ARG A 217 -20.62 6.80 1.81
C ARG A 217 -20.69 7.46 0.44
N VAL A 218 -19.57 8.00 -0.05
CA VAL A 218 -19.57 8.90 -1.20
C VAL A 218 -19.30 8.13 -2.50
N LEU A 219 -18.34 7.22 -2.49
CA LEU A 219 -18.01 6.40 -3.66
C LEU A 219 -18.94 5.18 -3.78
N GLY A 220 -19.59 4.75 -2.70
CA GLY A 220 -20.32 3.48 -2.68
C GLY A 220 -19.35 2.29 -2.75
N TRP A 221 -18.12 2.49 -2.29
CA TRP A 221 -17.04 1.50 -2.33
C TRP A 221 -16.92 0.79 -0.98
N ALA A 222 -16.78 -0.52 -0.98
CA ALA A 222 -16.35 -1.29 0.18
C ALA A 222 -15.46 -2.45 -0.29
N PRO A 223 -14.51 -2.93 0.54
CA PRO A 223 -13.76 -4.14 0.25
C PRO A 223 -14.69 -5.34 0.09
N GLN A 224 -14.42 -6.21 -0.89
CA GLN A 224 -15.21 -7.39 -1.20
C GLN A 224 -14.43 -8.70 -1.08
N TYR A 225 -13.10 -8.64 -1.00
CA TYR A 225 -12.26 -9.83 -0.94
C TYR A 225 -11.76 -10.09 0.47
N GLU A 226 -11.99 -11.32 0.95
CA GLU A 226 -11.44 -11.80 2.21
C GLU A 226 -9.91 -11.89 2.15
N LEU A 227 -9.25 -11.49 3.25
CA LEU A 227 -7.79 -11.47 3.31
C LEU A 227 -7.20 -12.86 3.10
N GLY A 228 -7.75 -13.91 3.71
CA GLY A 228 -7.26 -15.28 3.56
C GLY A 228 -7.25 -15.78 2.11
N ALA A 229 -8.29 -15.44 1.33
CA ALA A 229 -8.38 -15.78 -0.09
C ALA A 229 -7.37 -14.97 -0.94
N THR A 230 -7.13 -13.72 -0.55
CA THR A 230 -6.10 -12.88 -1.16
C THR A 230 -4.70 -13.46 -0.92
N LEU A 231 -4.39 -13.85 0.33
CA LEU A 231 -3.12 -14.47 0.71
C LEU A 231 -2.87 -15.77 -0.05
N LEU A 232 -3.89 -16.61 -0.19
CA LEU A 232 -3.81 -17.84 -0.99
C LEU A 232 -3.49 -17.54 -2.45
N SER A 233 -4.18 -16.56 -3.05
CA SER A 233 -3.96 -16.17 -4.44
C SER A 233 -2.52 -15.69 -4.69
N VAL A 234 -1.94 -14.95 -3.73
CA VAL A 234 -0.54 -14.53 -3.78
C VAL A 234 0.42 -15.72 -3.66
N LEU A 235 0.15 -16.65 -2.74
CA LEU A 235 0.95 -17.86 -2.57
C LEU A 235 0.92 -18.77 -3.81
N GLU A 236 -0.25 -18.95 -4.43
CA GLU A 236 -0.39 -19.69 -5.69
C GLU A 236 0.35 -19.01 -6.86
N ALA A 237 0.34 -17.68 -6.92
CA ALA A 237 1.14 -16.95 -7.89
C ALA A 237 2.64 -17.17 -7.67
N ALA A 238 3.12 -17.10 -6.41
CA ALA A 238 4.51 -17.35 -6.06
C ALA A 238 4.94 -18.78 -6.43
N ARG A 239 4.10 -19.79 -6.13
CA ARG A 239 4.32 -21.18 -6.54
C ARG A 239 4.50 -21.29 -8.05
N ARG A 240 3.63 -20.67 -8.85
CA ARG A 240 3.75 -20.69 -10.33
C ARG A 240 5.06 -20.08 -10.82
N VAL A 241 5.48 -18.95 -10.24
CA VAL A 241 6.75 -18.29 -10.59
C VAL A 241 7.95 -19.20 -10.31
N VAL A 242 7.98 -19.86 -9.15
CA VAL A 242 9.08 -20.77 -8.78
C VAL A 242 9.15 -21.98 -9.71
N HIS A 243 8.02 -22.59 -10.04
CA HIS A 243 7.97 -23.75 -10.94
C HIS A 243 8.34 -23.36 -12.39
N GLY A 244 7.86 -22.22 -12.89
CA GLY A 244 8.20 -21.73 -14.23
C GLY A 244 9.63 -21.22 -14.39
N ALA A 245 10.34 -20.94 -13.30
CA ALA A 245 11.77 -20.59 -13.32
C ALA A 245 12.70 -21.82 -13.29
N SER A 246 12.13 -23.01 -13.05
CA SER A 246 12.86 -24.29 -12.96
C SER A 246 12.70 -25.15 -14.23
N SER A 247 11.97 -24.66 -15.23
CA SER A 247 11.79 -25.22 -16.58
C SER A 247 12.55 -24.41 -17.60
#